data_AF-A0A1W9UJB5-F1
#
_entry.id   AF-A0A1W9UJB5-F1
#
_cell.length_a   1.000
_cell.length_b   1.000
_cell.length_c   1.000
_cell.angle_alpha   90.00
_cell.angle_beta   90.00
_cell.angle_gamma   90.00
#
_symmetry.space_group_name_H-M   'P 1'
#
loop_
_entity.id
_entity.type
_entity.pdbx_description
1 polymer ?
#
loop_
_entity_poly.entity_id
_entity_poly.type
_entity_poly.pdbx_seq_one_letter_code
_entity_poly.pdbx_strand_id
1 'polypeptide(L)'
;MSDLFIDLLSEFGPWLAFVLTLMVFSYLLGDNPLFRIAEHLLVGLALGFAWIVAWHTVFQPRVLALIGSQNQEQILYTLVPLGLGALLLLKGSGSRSKITSLPLAYLFGVGTAVALGGAIFGTLIPQVEATMLSVNLADYPPEWAWYDVVDALFIIVGTVCTLLYFTFTAGGKGPLRRMQGGLVRIGAGVGRWFLMFVFGAMFGTLVMSRISLLVERVSFLLNVLGI
;
A
#
# COMPACT_ATOMS: atom_id res chain seq x y z
N MET A 1 -31.44 20.29 -11.23
CA MET A 1 -30.01 20.71 -11.33
C MET A 1 -29.08 19.50 -11.22
N SER A 2 -29.40 18.50 -10.40
CA SER A 2 -28.73 17.19 -10.38
C SER A 2 -28.81 16.44 -11.72
N ASP A 3 -29.98 16.39 -12.33
CA ASP A 3 -30.21 15.50 -13.48
C ASP A 3 -29.52 16.01 -14.74
N LEU A 4 -29.58 17.32 -14.99
CA LEU A 4 -28.86 17.98 -16.08
C LEU A 4 -27.32 17.87 -15.93
N PHE A 5 -26.82 17.82 -14.70
CA PHE A 5 -25.40 17.60 -14.44
C PHE A 5 -24.99 16.14 -14.71
N ILE A 6 -25.83 15.17 -14.34
CA ILE A 6 -25.60 13.75 -14.62
C ILE A 6 -25.64 13.49 -16.12
N ASP A 7 -26.59 14.09 -16.83
CA ASP A 7 -26.72 13.97 -18.29
C ASP A 7 -25.47 14.52 -18.99
N LEU A 8 -25.03 15.73 -18.63
CA LEU A 8 -23.78 16.30 -19.16
C LEU A 8 -22.56 15.42 -18.86
N LEU A 9 -22.45 14.84 -17.67
CA LEU A 9 -21.34 13.94 -17.34
C LEU A 9 -21.38 12.65 -18.16
N SER A 10 -22.56 12.12 -18.45
CA SER A 10 -22.70 10.90 -19.25
C SER A 10 -22.32 11.12 -20.71
N GLU A 11 -22.59 12.31 -21.26
CA GLU A 11 -22.21 12.68 -22.63
C GLU A 11 -20.72 13.05 -22.75
N PHE A 12 -20.20 13.90 -21.86
CA PHE A 12 -18.82 14.41 -21.96
C PHE A 12 -17.77 13.51 -21.31
N GLY A 13 -18.15 12.72 -20.31
CA GLY A 13 -17.26 11.85 -19.54
C GLY A 13 -16.47 10.86 -20.41
N PRO A 14 -17.11 10.12 -21.33
CA PRO A 14 -16.42 9.18 -22.22
C PRO A 14 -15.37 9.88 -23.11
N TRP A 15 -15.68 11.06 -23.65
CA TRP A 15 -14.76 11.84 -24.48
C TRP A 15 -13.56 12.35 -23.68
N LEU A 16 -13.79 12.84 -22.46
CA LEU A 16 -12.70 13.25 -21.57
C LEU A 16 -11.79 12.06 -21.22
N ALA A 17 -12.38 10.91 -20.87
CA ALA A 17 -11.65 9.68 -20.57
C ALA A 17 -10.88 9.15 -21.79
N PHE A 18 -11.43 9.29 -23.00
CA PHE A 18 -10.76 8.98 -24.26
C PHE A 18 -9.49 9.82 -24.46
N VAL A 19 -9.61 11.15 -24.36
CA VAL A 19 -8.47 12.08 -24.50
C VAL A 19 -7.41 11.79 -23.45
N LEU A 20 -7.79 11.61 -22.18
CA LEU A 20 -6.86 11.29 -21.10
C LEU A 20 -6.15 9.95 -21.32
N THR A 21 -6.87 8.93 -21.81
CA THR A 21 -6.28 7.62 -22.11
C THR A 21 -5.23 7.74 -23.23
N LEU A 22 -5.52 8.51 -24.29
CA LEU A 22 -4.53 8.78 -25.35
C LEU A 22 -3.32 9.56 -24.84
N MET A 23 -3.52 10.55 -23.97
CA MET A 23 -2.41 11.30 -23.35
C MET A 23 -1.50 10.39 -22.53
N VAL A 24 -2.06 9.42 -21.80
CA VAL A 24 -1.28 8.42 -21.06
C VAL A 24 -0.54 7.47 -22.02
N PHE A 25 -1.20 6.96 -23.06
CA PHE A 25 -0.58 6.08 -24.06
C PHE A 25 0.51 6.74 -24.88
N SER A 26 0.50 8.08 -24.99
CA SER A 26 1.57 8.85 -25.61
C SER A 26 2.96 8.56 -25.01
N TYR A 27 3.02 8.10 -23.76
CA TYR A 27 4.26 7.62 -23.14
C TYR A 27 4.96 6.49 -23.93
N LEU A 28 4.20 5.63 -24.60
CA LEU A 28 4.75 4.53 -25.41
C LEU A 28 5.56 5.04 -26.61
N LEU A 29 5.32 6.28 -27.04
CA LEU A 29 6.02 6.95 -28.13
C LEU A 29 7.25 7.74 -27.66
N GLY A 30 7.56 7.72 -26.35
CA GLY A 30 8.67 8.43 -25.73
C GLY A 30 8.26 9.64 -24.88
N ASP A 31 9.21 10.54 -24.63
CA ASP A 31 9.02 11.77 -23.84
C ASP A 31 8.17 12.81 -24.59
N ASN A 32 6.84 12.73 -24.46
CA ASN A 32 5.89 13.66 -25.08
C ASN A 32 5.31 14.65 -24.05
N PRO A 33 5.18 15.97 -24.35
CA PRO A 33 4.50 16.94 -23.48
C PRO A 33 3.08 16.52 -23.09
N LEU A 34 2.35 15.79 -23.95
CA LEU A 34 0.99 15.31 -23.65
C LEU A 34 0.95 14.39 -22.43
N PHE A 35 1.91 13.46 -22.32
CA PHE A 35 2.00 12.56 -21.16
C PHE A 35 2.29 13.36 -19.87
N ARG A 36 3.20 14.34 -19.94
CA ARG A 36 3.51 15.20 -18.79
C ARG A 36 2.29 15.96 -18.30
N ILE A 37 1.46 16.51 -19.20
CA ILE A 37 0.23 17.20 -18.80
C ILE A 37 -0.71 16.25 -18.06
N ALA A 38 -0.89 15.02 -18.56
CA ALA A 38 -1.72 14.02 -17.87
C ALA A 38 -1.18 13.68 -16.47
N GLU A 39 0.14 13.55 -16.32
CA GLU A 39 0.79 13.31 -15.04
C GLU A 39 0.57 14.48 -14.06
N HIS A 40 0.77 15.74 -14.50
CA HIS A 40 0.56 16.91 -13.67
C HIS A 40 -0.91 17.06 -13.27
N LEU A 41 -1.84 16.75 -14.18
CA LEU A 41 -3.28 16.74 -13.89
C LEU A 41 -3.61 15.68 -12.83
N LEU A 42 -3.08 14.46 -12.97
CA LEU A 42 -3.31 13.36 -12.03
C LEU A 42 -2.78 13.71 -10.63
N VAL A 43 -1.53 14.20 -10.54
CA VAL A 43 -0.91 14.60 -9.28
C VAL A 43 -1.64 15.81 -8.67
N GLY A 44 -2.00 16.80 -9.50
CA GLY A 44 -2.75 17.97 -9.07
C GLY A 44 -4.12 17.61 -8.49
N LEU A 45 -4.85 16.69 -9.12
CA LEU A 45 -6.15 16.23 -8.65
C LEU A 45 -6.03 15.41 -7.35
N ALA A 46 -5.01 14.56 -7.24
CA ALA A 46 -4.72 13.84 -6.00
C ALA A 46 -4.39 14.79 -4.84
N LEU A 47 -3.56 15.81 -5.08
CA LEU A 47 -3.22 16.83 -4.09
C LEU A 47 -4.44 17.70 -3.73
N GLY A 48 -5.26 18.06 -4.71
CA GLY A 48 -6.48 18.83 -4.48
C GLY A 48 -7.49 18.06 -3.63
N PHE A 49 -7.71 16.78 -3.91
CA PHE A 49 -8.55 15.91 -3.09
C PHE A 49 -7.99 15.79 -1.67
N ALA A 50 -6.68 15.54 -1.52
CA ALA A 50 -6.03 15.47 -0.22
C ALA A 50 -6.18 16.77 0.57
N TRP A 51 -6.07 17.93 -0.10
CA TRP A 51 -6.29 19.25 0.50
C TRP A 51 -7.72 19.44 0.99
N ILE A 52 -8.73 19.09 0.18
CA ILE A 52 -10.15 19.19 0.57
C ILE A 52 -10.43 18.31 1.80
N VAL A 53 -9.94 17.07 1.79
CA VAL A 53 -10.09 16.17 2.93
C VAL A 53 -9.41 16.75 4.16
N ALA A 54 -8.16 17.21 4.06
CA ALA A 54 -7.44 17.82 5.17
C ALA A 54 -8.15 19.08 5.70
N TRP A 55 -8.75 19.89 4.81
CA TRP A 55 -9.49 21.08 5.18
C TRP A 55 -10.68 20.74 6.08
N HIS A 56 -11.52 19.81 5.65
CA HIS A 56 -12.74 19.46 6.40
C HIS A 56 -12.49 18.56 7.61
N THR A 57 -11.49 17.69 7.56
CA THR A 57 -11.24 16.73 8.65
C THR A 57 -10.27 17.26 9.71
N VAL A 58 -9.38 18.19 9.34
CA VAL A 58 -8.31 18.66 10.22
C VAL A 58 -8.38 20.16 10.47
N PHE A 59 -8.33 20.99 9.43
CA PHE A 59 -8.18 22.44 9.60
C PHE A 59 -9.44 23.11 10.15
N GLN A 60 -10.57 22.98 9.45
CA GLN A 60 -11.84 23.59 9.84
C GLN A 60 -12.27 23.24 11.28
N PRO A 61 -12.34 21.94 11.69
CA PRO A 61 -12.80 21.61 13.03
C PRO A 61 -11.84 22.11 14.12
N ARG A 62 -10.52 22.12 13.88
CA ARG A 62 -9.55 22.61 14.86
C ARG A 62 -9.62 24.13 15.03
N VAL A 63 -9.82 24.89 13.95
CA VAL A 63 -9.98 26.36 14.05
C VAL A 63 -11.27 26.72 14.77
N LEU A 64 -12.38 26.04 14.45
CA LEU A 64 -13.67 26.26 15.14
C LEU A 64 -13.61 25.87 16.61
N ALA A 65 -12.94 24.76 16.94
CA ALA A 65 -12.75 24.34 18.33
C ALA A 65 -11.95 25.38 19.14
N LEU A 66 -10.94 26.01 18.55
CA LEU A 66 -10.16 27.06 19.21
C LEU A 66 -11.00 28.31 19.54
N ILE A 67 -11.91 28.69 18.66
CA ILE A 67 -12.76 29.88 18.82
C ILE A 67 -13.92 29.59 19.79
N GLY A 68 -14.44 28.37 19.80
CA GLY A 68 -15.62 27.97 20.59
C GLY A 68 -15.33 27.41 21.99
N SER A 69 -14.09 27.05 22.31
CA SER A 69 -13.76 26.42 23.60
C SER A 69 -13.56 27.43 24.73
N GLN A 70 -14.28 27.27 25.85
CA GLN A 70 -14.05 28.01 27.10
C GLN A 70 -13.10 27.27 28.07
N ASN A 71 -12.71 26.03 27.74
CA ASN A 71 -11.85 25.19 28.59
C ASN A 71 -10.37 25.32 28.19
N GLN A 72 -9.52 25.67 29.15
CA GLN A 72 -8.09 25.96 28.93
C GLN A 72 -7.29 24.74 28.45
N GLU A 73 -7.66 23.53 28.87
CA GLU A 73 -6.99 22.29 28.42
C GLU A 73 -7.26 22.00 26.94
N GLN A 74 -8.50 22.22 26.48
CA GLN A 74 -8.90 21.98 25.10
C GLN A 74 -8.25 22.98 24.12
N ILE A 75 -8.01 24.20 24.59
CA ILE A 75 -7.25 25.23 23.86
C ILE A 75 -5.80 24.77 23.66
N LEU A 76 -5.15 24.20 24.68
CA LEU A 76 -3.76 23.75 24.59
C LEU A 76 -3.59 22.60 23.59
N TYR A 77 -4.46 21.59 23.63
CA TYR A 77 -4.43 20.47 22.67
C TYR A 77 -4.68 20.90 21.23
N THR A 78 -5.40 21.99 21.02
CA THR A 78 -5.71 22.54 19.68
C THR A 78 -4.59 23.46 19.17
N LEU A 79 -3.93 24.20 20.07
CA LEU A 79 -2.85 25.13 19.73
C LEU A 79 -1.57 24.42 19.28
N VAL A 80 -1.21 23.28 19.87
CA VAL A 80 0.00 22.53 19.50
C VAL A 80 0.01 22.15 18.01
N PRO A 81 -1.01 21.47 17.45
CA PRO A 81 -1.01 21.12 16.03
C PRO A 81 -1.15 22.33 15.10
N LEU A 82 -1.85 23.39 15.50
CA LEU A 82 -1.92 24.64 14.71
C LEU A 82 -0.57 25.36 14.69
N GLY A 83 0.13 25.42 15.82
CA GLY A 83 1.47 25.97 15.92
C GLY A 83 2.49 25.18 15.08
N LEU A 84 2.44 23.85 15.13
CA LEU A 84 3.26 23.00 14.27
C LEU A 84 2.91 23.17 12.78
N GLY A 85 1.62 23.34 12.44
CA GLY A 85 1.17 23.65 11.09
C GLY A 85 1.67 24.99 10.58
N ALA A 86 1.61 26.04 11.39
CA ALA A 86 2.16 27.35 11.06
C ALA A 86 3.69 27.30 10.88
N LEU A 87 4.39 26.55 11.73
CA LEU A 87 5.83 26.32 11.59
C LEU A 87 6.20 25.58 10.29
N LEU A 88 5.34 24.69 9.79
CA LEU A 88 5.53 24.04 8.48
C LEU A 88 5.44 25.05 7.33
N LEU A 89 4.46 25.95 7.36
CA LEU A 89 4.30 26.98 6.33
C LEU A 89 5.52 27.90 6.25
N LEU A 90 6.13 28.21 7.39
CA LEU A 90 7.34 29.04 7.48
C LEU A 90 8.62 28.33 6.98
N LYS A 91 8.59 27.01 6.76
CA LYS A 91 9.77 26.29 6.25
C LYS A 91 10.15 26.68 4.82
N GLY A 92 9.19 27.19 4.03
CA GLY A 92 9.39 27.54 2.62
C GLY A 92 10.43 28.64 2.34
N SER A 93 10.84 29.45 3.34
CA SER A 93 11.63 30.68 3.10
C SER A 93 13.02 30.75 3.75
N GLY A 94 13.55 29.65 4.28
CA GLY A 94 14.98 29.55 4.60
C GLY A 94 15.49 30.22 5.90
N SER A 95 16.64 29.69 6.36
CA SER A 95 17.50 30.09 7.49
C SER A 95 17.11 29.73 8.94
N ARG A 96 15.87 29.36 9.29
CA ARG A 96 15.52 28.92 10.67
C ARG A 96 15.29 27.41 10.79
N SER A 97 16.25 26.63 10.28
CA SER A 97 16.13 25.20 10.03
C SER A 97 15.76 24.34 11.24
N LYS A 98 16.16 24.70 12.48
CA LYS A 98 15.95 23.82 13.66
C LYS A 98 14.52 23.87 14.21
N ILE A 99 13.87 25.04 14.20
CA ILE A 99 12.52 25.22 14.74
C ILE A 99 11.48 24.80 13.69
N THR A 100 11.73 25.09 12.42
CA THR A 100 10.87 24.68 11.29
C THR A 100 11.02 23.21 10.90
N SER A 101 12.06 22.49 11.39
CA SER A 101 12.18 21.04 11.21
C SER A 101 11.40 20.23 12.25
N LEU A 102 10.97 20.82 13.36
CA LEU A 102 10.26 20.10 14.43
C LEU A 102 8.94 19.45 13.93
N PRO A 103 8.09 20.16 13.17
CA PRO A 103 6.89 19.53 12.62
C PRO A 103 7.19 18.39 11.63
N LEU A 104 8.30 18.46 10.89
CA LEU A 104 8.71 17.36 10.00
C LEU A 104 9.21 16.16 10.77
N ALA A 105 10.01 16.37 11.81
CA ALA A 105 10.42 15.30 12.70
C ALA A 105 9.19 14.61 13.32
N TYR A 106 8.17 15.39 13.71
CA TYR A 106 6.89 14.86 14.16
C TYR A 106 6.16 14.06 13.05
N LEU A 107 6.05 14.60 11.83
CA LEU A 107 5.42 13.90 10.70
C LEU A 107 6.14 12.60 10.34
N PHE A 108 7.47 12.59 10.31
CA PHE A 108 8.25 11.37 10.08
C PHE A 108 8.11 10.38 11.23
N GLY A 109 8.10 10.85 12.48
CA GLY A 109 7.90 10.01 13.66
C GLY A 109 6.54 9.31 13.64
N VAL A 110 5.47 10.09 13.46
CA VAL A 110 4.10 9.55 13.34
C VAL A 110 3.96 8.68 12.10
N GLY A 111 4.47 9.11 10.94
CA GLY A 111 4.42 8.34 9.70
C GLY A 111 5.14 6.99 9.82
N THR A 112 6.31 6.97 10.45
CA THR A 112 7.05 5.73 10.72
C THR A 112 6.31 4.85 11.72
N ALA A 113 5.76 5.42 12.79
CA ALA A 113 4.99 4.67 13.78
C ALA A 113 3.73 4.04 13.16
N VAL A 114 3.00 4.77 12.31
CA VAL A 114 1.82 4.27 11.60
C VAL A 114 2.21 3.21 10.57
N ALA A 115 3.30 3.40 9.82
CA ALA A 115 3.77 2.42 8.85
C ALA A 115 4.24 1.12 9.52
N LEU A 116 5.02 1.21 10.60
CA LEU A 116 5.47 0.05 11.37
C LEU A 116 4.30 -0.63 12.07
N GLY A 117 3.40 0.13 12.69
CA GLY A 117 2.19 -0.41 13.31
C GLY A 117 1.30 -1.10 12.27
N GLY A 118 1.09 -0.48 11.12
CA GLY A 118 0.35 -1.06 10.01
C GLY A 118 1.01 -2.32 9.45
N ALA A 119 2.34 -2.37 9.38
CA ALA A 119 3.05 -3.58 8.99
C ALA A 119 2.87 -4.70 10.04
N ILE A 120 3.05 -4.40 11.32
CA ILE A 120 2.94 -5.41 12.39
C ILE A 120 1.51 -5.92 12.52
N PHE A 121 0.54 -5.03 12.72
CA PHE A 121 -0.84 -5.40 12.97
C PHE A 121 -1.63 -5.73 11.69
N GLY A 122 -1.28 -5.10 10.57
CA GLY A 122 -1.96 -5.32 9.30
C GLY A 122 -1.38 -6.46 8.47
N THR A 123 -0.13 -6.87 8.74
CA THR A 123 0.50 -7.97 7.98
C THR A 123 1.09 -9.06 8.86
N LEU A 124 2.05 -8.74 9.74
CA LEU A 124 2.82 -9.77 10.45
C LEU A 124 1.95 -10.61 11.40
N ILE A 125 1.15 -9.97 12.26
CA ILE A 125 0.31 -10.69 13.22
C ILE A 125 -0.74 -11.56 12.50
N PRO A 126 -1.55 -11.01 11.56
CA PRO A 126 -2.49 -11.84 10.81
C PRO A 126 -1.81 -12.98 10.04
N GLN A 127 -0.60 -12.78 9.51
CA GLN A 127 0.15 -13.84 8.83
C GLN A 127 0.59 -14.94 9.80
N VAL A 128 1.06 -14.58 11.00
CA VAL A 128 1.41 -15.57 12.02
C VAL A 128 0.18 -16.36 12.44
N GLU A 129 -0.93 -15.70 12.73
CA GLU A 129 -2.20 -16.34 13.09
C GLU A 129 -2.71 -17.27 11.98
N ALA A 130 -2.64 -16.83 10.72
CA ALA A 130 -3.02 -17.64 9.56
C ALA A 130 -2.17 -18.90 9.37
N THR A 131 -0.97 -18.95 9.95
CA THR A 131 -0.11 -20.15 9.92
C THR A 131 -0.29 -21.07 11.13
N MET A 132 -1.03 -20.64 12.16
CA MET A 132 -1.39 -21.45 13.34
C MET A 132 -2.57 -22.36 13.04
N LEU A 133 -2.43 -23.22 12.03
CA LEU A 133 -3.47 -24.16 11.61
C LEU A 133 -3.45 -25.44 12.46
N SER A 134 -4.63 -26.01 12.71
CA SER A 134 -4.73 -27.30 13.40
C SER A 134 -4.32 -28.43 12.47
N VAL A 135 -3.66 -29.45 13.02
CA VAL A 135 -3.30 -30.69 12.30
C VAL A 135 -4.21 -31.85 12.75
N ASN A 136 -5.20 -31.56 13.59
CA ASN A 136 -6.13 -32.57 14.10
C ASN A 136 -7.36 -32.69 13.19
N LEU A 137 -7.65 -33.90 12.71
CA LEU A 137 -8.80 -34.18 11.85
C LEU A 137 -10.15 -33.83 12.52
N ALA A 138 -10.21 -33.87 13.85
CA ALA A 138 -11.44 -33.59 14.59
C ALA A 138 -11.88 -32.12 14.54
N ASP A 139 -10.98 -31.20 14.16
CA ASP A 139 -11.26 -29.77 14.10
C ASP A 139 -11.85 -29.33 12.76
N TYR A 140 -11.95 -30.24 11.78
CA TYR A 140 -12.42 -29.97 10.42
C TYR A 140 -13.75 -30.65 10.10
N PRO A 141 -14.55 -30.10 9.15
CA PRO A 141 -15.76 -30.74 8.67
C PRO A 141 -15.47 -32.16 8.13
N PRO A 142 -16.26 -33.18 8.50
CA PRO A 142 -15.92 -34.58 8.25
C PRO A 142 -15.89 -34.98 6.77
N GLU A 143 -16.51 -34.19 5.89
CA GLU A 143 -16.58 -34.48 4.45
C GLU A 143 -15.22 -34.33 3.74
N TRP A 144 -14.37 -33.40 4.21
CA TRP A 144 -13.08 -33.07 3.58
C TRP A 144 -11.91 -32.91 4.57
N ALA A 145 -12.08 -33.32 5.84
CA ALA A 145 -11.11 -33.12 6.91
C ALA A 145 -9.67 -33.57 6.57
N TRP A 146 -9.49 -34.64 5.80
CA TRP A 146 -8.15 -35.11 5.41
C TRP A 146 -7.46 -34.15 4.41
N TYR A 147 -8.23 -33.51 3.52
CA TYR A 147 -7.70 -32.53 2.56
C TYR A 147 -7.23 -31.27 3.29
N ASP A 148 -8.06 -30.76 4.21
CA ASP A 148 -7.74 -29.55 4.98
C ASP A 148 -6.51 -29.73 5.87
N VAL A 149 -6.34 -30.92 6.47
CA VAL A 149 -5.15 -31.25 7.27
C VAL A 149 -3.89 -31.34 6.40
N VAL A 150 -4.00 -31.89 5.19
CA VAL A 150 -2.88 -31.92 4.25
C VAL A 150 -2.51 -30.52 3.79
N ASP A 151 -3.49 -29.66 3.53
CA ASP A 151 -3.27 -28.25 3.17
C ASP A 151 -2.61 -27.48 4.33
N ALA A 152 -3.12 -27.65 5.55
CA ALA A 152 -2.52 -27.07 6.76
C ALA A 152 -1.06 -27.50 6.95
N LEU A 153 -0.78 -28.80 6.76
CA LEU A 153 0.59 -29.32 6.85
C LEU A 153 1.48 -28.74 5.74
N PHE A 154 0.96 -28.62 4.52
CA PHE A 154 1.68 -28.02 3.40
C PHE A 154 2.04 -26.55 3.67
N ILE A 155 1.09 -25.77 4.21
CA ILE A 155 1.32 -24.37 4.60
C ILE A 155 2.37 -24.28 5.71
N ILE A 156 2.26 -25.08 6.77
CA ILE A 156 3.21 -25.07 7.88
C ILE A 156 4.62 -25.45 7.39
N VAL A 157 4.75 -26.55 6.65
CA VAL A 157 6.05 -27.02 6.13
C VAL A 157 6.64 -26.01 5.15
N GLY A 158 5.83 -25.49 4.22
CA GLY A 158 6.25 -24.47 3.26
C GLY A 158 6.75 -23.20 3.96
N THR A 159 6.05 -22.75 5.00
CA THR A 159 6.43 -21.59 5.81
C THR A 159 7.76 -21.83 6.53
N VAL A 160 7.91 -22.96 7.21
CA VAL A 160 9.15 -23.31 7.92
C VAL A 160 10.33 -23.42 6.94
N CYS A 161 10.17 -24.11 5.81
CA CYS A 161 11.22 -24.22 4.80
C CYS A 161 11.61 -22.84 4.22
N THR A 162 10.63 -21.97 4.00
CA THR A 162 10.87 -20.60 3.52
C THR A 162 11.60 -19.75 4.56
N LEU A 163 11.24 -19.86 5.85
CA LEU A 163 11.98 -19.20 6.92
C LEU A 163 13.41 -19.71 7.00
N LEU A 164 13.64 -21.03 6.91
CA LEU A 164 14.97 -21.62 6.89
C LEU A 164 15.81 -21.11 5.70
N TYR A 165 15.19 -20.84 4.56
CA TYR A 165 15.88 -20.22 3.41
C TYR A 165 16.41 -18.82 3.73
N PHE A 166 15.62 -17.99 4.43
CA PHE A 166 16.01 -16.63 4.80
C PHE A 166 16.86 -16.54 6.06
N THR A 167 16.95 -17.62 6.86
CA THR A 167 17.88 -17.64 7.99
C THR A 167 19.32 -17.55 7.50
N PHE A 168 19.95 -16.40 7.74
CA PHE A 168 21.38 -16.23 7.57
C PHE A 168 22.08 -17.16 8.56
N THR A 169 22.53 -18.33 8.10
CA THR A 169 23.29 -19.24 8.95
C THR A 169 24.66 -18.62 9.21
N ALA A 170 24.74 -17.77 10.24
CA ALA A 170 25.99 -17.22 10.74
C ALA A 170 26.89 -18.40 11.19
N GLY A 171 28.03 -18.52 10.53
CA GLY A 171 28.96 -19.65 10.60
C GLY A 171 29.57 -19.88 11.99
N GLY A 172 28.84 -20.59 12.85
CA GLY A 172 29.37 -21.13 14.11
C GLY A 172 30.11 -22.45 13.88
N LYS A 173 31.38 -22.53 14.30
CA LYS A 173 32.27 -23.70 14.16
C LYS A 173 31.98 -24.73 15.26
N GLY A 174 31.17 -25.75 14.99
CA GLY A 174 30.99 -26.89 15.91
C GLY A 174 30.42 -28.14 15.21
N PRO A 175 30.76 -29.38 15.64
CA PRO A 175 30.36 -30.62 14.98
C PRO A 175 28.85 -30.90 15.05
N LEU A 176 28.20 -30.59 16.17
CA LEU A 176 26.73 -30.70 16.33
C LEU A 176 25.98 -29.71 15.42
N ARG A 177 26.54 -28.51 15.21
CA ARG A 177 26.02 -27.48 14.31
C ARG A 177 26.29 -27.77 12.83
N ARG A 178 27.22 -28.68 12.51
CA ARG A 178 27.46 -29.20 11.15
C ARG A 178 26.33 -30.12 10.69
N MET A 179 25.79 -30.95 11.59
CA MET A 179 24.63 -31.82 11.31
C MET A 179 23.33 -31.02 11.23
N GLN A 180 23.11 -30.09 12.17
CA GLN A 180 22.00 -29.12 12.09
C GLN A 180 22.08 -28.27 10.82
N GLY A 181 23.29 -27.88 10.40
CA GLY A 181 23.52 -27.19 9.14
C GLY A 181 23.13 -28.00 7.89
N GLY A 182 23.14 -29.34 7.96
CA GLY A 182 22.69 -30.21 6.86
C GLY A 182 21.17 -30.17 6.66
N LEU A 183 20.40 -30.39 7.74
CA LEU A 183 18.94 -30.29 7.73
C LEU A 183 18.45 -28.89 7.33
N VAL A 184 19.08 -27.85 7.87
CA VAL A 184 18.77 -26.45 7.51
C VAL A 184 19.07 -26.16 6.03
N ARG A 185 20.15 -26.72 5.46
CA ARG A 185 20.47 -26.55 4.03
C ARG A 185 19.46 -27.24 3.12
N ILE A 186 19.00 -28.45 3.47
CA ILE A 186 17.97 -29.16 2.71
C ILE A 186 16.65 -28.39 2.79
N GLY A 187 16.24 -28.01 3.99
CA GLY A 187 15.03 -27.20 4.20
C GLY A 187 15.08 -25.86 3.47
N ALA A 188 16.22 -25.17 3.50
CA ALA A 188 16.45 -23.94 2.73
C ALA A 188 16.42 -24.18 1.21
N GLY A 189 16.91 -25.33 0.74
CA GLY A 189 16.81 -25.73 -0.67
C GLY A 189 15.36 -25.87 -1.13
N VAL A 190 14.54 -26.56 -0.33
CA VAL A 190 13.09 -26.69 -0.57
C VAL A 190 12.40 -25.32 -0.50
N GLY A 191 12.75 -24.50 0.50
CA GLY A 191 12.23 -23.14 0.63
C GLY A 191 12.55 -22.25 -0.57
N ARG A 192 13.74 -22.39 -1.18
CA ARG A 192 14.09 -21.68 -2.42
C ARG A 192 13.16 -22.04 -3.57
N TRP A 193 12.86 -23.33 -3.75
CA TRP A 193 11.93 -23.76 -4.80
C TRP A 193 10.53 -23.21 -4.55
N PHE A 194 10.05 -23.29 -3.30
CA PHE A 194 8.77 -22.73 -2.91
C PHE A 194 8.67 -21.23 -3.25
N LEU A 195 9.71 -20.45 -2.90
CA LEU A 195 9.79 -19.04 -3.25
C LEU A 195 9.81 -18.78 -4.76
N MET A 196 10.54 -19.60 -5.54
CA MET A 196 10.53 -19.47 -7.00
C MET A 196 9.12 -19.68 -7.58
N PHE A 197 8.36 -20.65 -7.07
CA PHE A 197 6.97 -20.86 -7.50
C PHE A 197 6.07 -19.68 -7.12
N VAL A 198 6.13 -19.22 -5.86
CA VAL A 198 5.31 -18.09 -5.39
C VAL A 198 5.64 -16.81 -6.15
N PHE A 199 6.92 -16.44 -6.28
CA PHE A 199 7.31 -15.26 -7.05
C PHE A 199 6.97 -15.40 -8.53
N GLY A 200 7.10 -16.60 -9.10
CA GLY A 200 6.68 -16.89 -10.47
C GLY A 200 5.18 -16.66 -10.67
N ALA A 201 4.35 -17.16 -9.76
CA ALA A 201 2.90 -16.96 -9.78
C ALA A 201 2.55 -15.47 -9.60
N MET A 202 3.16 -14.77 -8.65
CA MET A 202 2.94 -13.34 -8.44
C MET A 202 3.32 -12.52 -9.68
N PHE A 203 4.47 -12.81 -10.30
CA PHE A 203 4.88 -12.17 -11.54
C PHE A 203 3.90 -12.45 -12.68
N GLY A 204 3.46 -13.71 -12.83
CA GLY A 204 2.44 -14.11 -13.81
C GLY A 204 1.13 -13.33 -13.63
N THR A 205 0.62 -13.25 -12.41
CA THR A 205 -0.60 -12.49 -12.08
C THR A 205 -0.42 -10.99 -12.35
N LEU A 206 0.75 -10.42 -12.04
CA LEU A 206 1.05 -9.02 -12.35
C LEU A 206 1.04 -8.79 -13.86
N VAL A 207 1.73 -9.61 -14.66
CA VAL A 207 1.74 -9.49 -16.12
C VAL A 207 0.33 -9.63 -16.69
N MET A 208 -0.43 -10.64 -16.25
CA MET A 208 -1.82 -10.85 -16.66
C MET A 208 -2.69 -9.63 -16.33
N SER A 209 -2.56 -9.07 -15.13
CA SER A 209 -3.28 -7.86 -14.72
C SER A 209 -2.92 -6.65 -15.60
N ARG A 210 -1.63 -6.45 -15.90
CA ARG A 210 -1.20 -5.34 -16.78
C ARG A 210 -1.71 -5.51 -18.22
N ILE A 211 -1.67 -6.72 -18.76
CA ILE A 211 -2.20 -7.01 -20.11
C ILE A 211 -3.72 -6.85 -20.12
N SER A 212 -4.45 -7.33 -19.10
CA SER A 212 -5.91 -7.15 -19.00
C SER A 212 -6.28 -5.67 -18.99
N LEU A 213 -5.60 -4.85 -18.16
CA LEU A 213 -5.81 -3.41 -18.13
C LEU A 213 -5.51 -2.75 -19.49
N LEU A 214 -4.47 -3.21 -20.20
CA LEU A 214 -4.17 -2.70 -21.54
C LEU A 214 -5.30 -3.03 -22.53
N VAL A 215 -5.77 -4.28 -22.52
CA VAL A 215 -6.88 -4.74 -23.37
C VAL A 215 -8.15 -3.95 -23.07
N GLU A 216 -8.48 -3.75 -21.79
CA GLU A 216 -9.61 -2.93 -21.37
C GLU A 216 -9.51 -1.48 -21.89
N ARG A 217 -8.33 -0.87 -21.81
CA ARG A 217 -8.12 0.49 -22.31
C ARG A 217 -8.19 0.59 -23.83
N VAL A 218 -7.65 -0.38 -24.56
CA VAL A 218 -7.77 -0.44 -26.02
C VAL A 218 -9.23 -0.67 -26.44
N SER A 219 -9.90 -1.63 -25.81
CA SER A 219 -11.34 -1.89 -26.04
C SER A 219 -12.19 -0.66 -25.74
N PHE A 220 -11.90 0.07 -24.66
CA PHE A 220 -12.55 1.34 -24.37
C PHE A 220 -12.36 2.38 -25.49
N LEU A 221 -11.13 2.55 -26.00
CA LEU A 221 -10.87 3.49 -27.11
C LEU A 221 -11.64 3.11 -28.38
N LEU A 222 -11.69 1.82 -28.71
CA LEU A 222 -12.43 1.30 -29.88
C LEU A 222 -13.94 1.52 -29.74
N ASN A 223 -14.51 1.19 -28.57
CA ASN A 223 -15.93 1.40 -28.29
C ASN A 223 -16.34 2.88 -28.39
N VAL A 224 -15.49 3.81 -27.93
CA VAL A 224 -15.76 5.25 -28.06
C VAL A 224 -15.72 5.70 -29.53
N LEU A 225 -14.89 5.08 -30.37
CA LEU A 225 -14.82 5.36 -31.81
C LEU A 225 -15.91 4.66 -32.62
N GLY A 226 -16.66 3.74 -32.01
CA GLY A 226 -17.72 2.98 -32.67
C GLY A 226 -17.23 1.90 -33.65
N ILE A 227 -16.01 1.39 -33.44
CA ILE A 227 -15.37 0.36 -34.28
C ILE A 227 -15.09 -0.89 -33.45
#